data_AF-A0A7W1CAV0-F1
#
_entry.id   AF-A0A7W1CAV0-F1
#
_cell.length_a   1.000
_cell.length_b   1.000
_cell.length_c   1.000
_cell.angle_alpha   90.00
_cell.angle_beta   90.00
_cell.angle_gamma   90.00
#
_symmetry.space_group_name_H-M   'P 1'
#
loop_
_entity.id
_entity.type
_entity.pdbx_description
1 polymer ?
#
loop_
_entity_poly.entity_id
_entity_poly.type
_entity_poly.pdbx_seq_one_letter_code
_entity_poly.pdbx_strand_id
1 'polypeptide(L)'
;MRMTQDYRHEYRGVNGCPGWCRVRVYEPAGEDRSSPAAVVITSEPGQGTDSGPSVTNAVEVIAAEVVTRFALPTSETVFFEHYERAEQELRAGIPETFDLVTFSRTDPEPRMLSGRWLLTLGTPSWRHADRASVETLIGQTIETERRRKP
;
A
#
# COMPACT_ATOMS: atom_id res chain seq x y z
N MET A 1 -15.00 -7.17 3.20
CA MET A 1 -14.09 -6.49 4.15
C MET A 1 -14.69 -5.14 4.54
N ARG A 2 -14.21 -4.50 5.62
CA ARG A 2 -14.57 -3.14 6.02
C ARG A 2 -13.30 -2.30 6.09
N MET A 3 -13.34 -1.08 5.56
CA MET A 3 -12.21 -0.14 5.71
C MET A 3 -12.14 0.34 7.16
N THR A 4 -11.02 0.08 7.82
CA THR A 4 -10.77 0.47 9.21
C THR A 4 -9.82 1.65 9.30
N GLN A 5 -8.94 1.82 8.30
CA GLN A 5 -7.99 2.93 8.23
C GLN A 5 -7.94 3.53 6.82
N ASP A 6 -7.81 4.85 6.77
CA ASP A 6 -7.55 5.63 5.56
C ASP A 6 -6.79 6.88 5.97
N TYR A 7 -5.49 6.91 5.70
CA TYR A 7 -4.62 7.98 6.19
C TYR A 7 -3.40 8.22 5.30
N ARG A 8 -2.82 9.42 5.44
CA ARG A 8 -1.51 9.76 4.88
C ARG A 8 -0.41 9.11 5.73
N HIS A 9 0.33 8.19 5.14
CA HIS A 9 1.47 7.54 5.75
C HIS A 9 2.76 8.22 5.30
N GLU A 10 3.47 8.83 6.24
CA GLU A 10 4.80 9.37 6.01
C GLU A 10 5.83 8.27 6.20
N TYR A 11 6.76 8.15 5.26
CA TYR A 11 7.85 7.17 5.33
C TYR A 11 9.18 7.82 4.95
N ARG A 12 10.25 7.10 5.18
CA ARG A 12 11.57 7.43 4.65
C ARG A 12 12.03 6.29 3.77
N GLY A 13 12.40 6.57 2.53
CA GLY A 13 13.02 5.53 1.72
C GLY A 13 14.43 5.21 2.20
N VAL A 14 15.04 4.25 1.52
CA VAL A 14 16.36 3.71 1.89
C VAL A 14 17.44 4.80 1.97
N ASN A 15 17.40 5.80 1.08
CA ASN A 15 18.33 6.94 1.08
C ASN A 15 18.03 7.99 2.17
N GLY A 16 16.95 7.81 2.94
CA GLY A 16 16.52 8.69 4.01
C GLY A 16 15.66 9.88 3.60
N CYS A 17 15.42 10.06 2.31
CA CYS A 17 14.52 11.08 1.79
C CYS A 17 13.09 10.82 2.31
N PRO A 18 12.42 11.85 2.84
CA PRO A 18 11.04 11.73 3.27
C PRO A 18 10.14 11.52 2.04
N GLY A 19 9.17 10.63 2.15
CA GLY A 19 8.11 10.42 1.18
C GLY A 19 6.78 10.23 1.90
N TRP A 20 5.70 10.19 1.14
CA TRP A 20 4.39 9.85 1.69
C TRP A 20 3.54 9.08 0.68
N CYS A 21 2.59 8.31 1.19
CA CYS A 21 1.57 7.62 0.40
C CYS A 21 0.25 7.62 1.17
N ARG A 22 -0.85 7.29 0.50
CA ARG A 22 -2.13 7.01 1.17
C ARG A 22 -2.19 5.53 1.50
N VAL A 23 -2.46 5.19 2.75
CA VAL A 23 -2.64 3.80 3.21
C VAL A 23 -4.09 3.60 3.55
N ARG A 24 -4.67 2.54 2.98
CA ARG A 24 -6.00 2.03 3.33
C ARG A 24 -5.86 0.62 3.87
N VAL A 25 -6.45 0.36 5.03
CA VAL A 25 -6.50 -0.96 5.65
C VAL A 25 -7.95 -1.41 5.69
N TYR A 26 -8.17 -2.62 5.19
CA TYR A 26 -9.46 -3.30 5.20
C TYR A 26 -9.33 -4.56 6.03
N GLU A 27 -10.24 -4.78 6.97
CA GLU A 27 -10.28 -5.95 7.85
C GLU A 27 -11.63 -6.68 7.70
N PRO A 28 -11.74 -7.96 8.12
CA PRO A 28 -13.01 -8.69 8.11
C PRO A 28 -14.09 -7.94 8.90
N ALA A 29 -15.29 -7.83 8.32
CA ALA A 29 -16.43 -7.17 8.97
C ALA A 29 -17.19 -8.10 9.96
N GLY A 30 -16.71 -9.33 10.14
CA GLY A 30 -17.30 -10.39 10.96
C GLY A 30 -16.38 -11.61 11.01
N GLU A 31 -16.89 -12.77 11.43
CA GLU A 31 -16.10 -13.98 11.66
C GLU A 31 -15.78 -14.80 10.38
N ASP A 32 -15.86 -14.20 9.19
CA ASP A 32 -15.50 -14.90 7.96
C ASP A 32 -13.99 -15.20 7.90
N ARG A 33 -13.64 -16.45 8.20
CA ARG A 33 -12.27 -16.97 8.16
C ARG A 33 -11.78 -17.34 6.76
N SER A 34 -12.64 -17.25 5.75
CA SER A 34 -12.27 -17.53 4.35
C SER A 34 -11.60 -16.33 3.67
N SER A 35 -11.78 -15.14 4.25
CA SER A 35 -11.17 -13.89 3.81
C SER A 35 -9.78 -13.70 4.45
N PRO A 36 -8.86 -12.95 3.82
CA PRO A 36 -7.60 -12.57 4.48
C PRO A 36 -7.87 -11.78 5.76
N ALA A 37 -6.96 -11.86 6.73
CA ALA A 37 -7.06 -11.13 7.98
C ALA A 37 -6.98 -9.60 7.78
N ALA A 38 -6.29 -9.15 6.74
CA ALA A 38 -6.31 -7.76 6.31
C ALA A 38 -5.98 -7.62 4.81
N VAL A 39 -6.45 -6.53 4.21
CA VAL A 39 -5.97 -6.04 2.91
C VAL A 39 -5.43 -4.63 3.10
N VAL A 40 -4.19 -4.40 2.70
CA VAL A 40 -3.52 -3.10 2.76
C VAL A 40 -3.33 -2.59 1.33
N ILE A 41 -3.80 -1.38 1.05
CA ILE A 41 -3.57 -0.69 -0.23
C ILE A 41 -2.71 0.54 0.02
N THR A 42 -1.48 0.54 -0.50
CA THR A 42 -0.55 1.68 -0.47
C THR A 42 -0.61 2.41 -1.80
N SER A 43 -1.12 3.64 -1.80
CA SER A 43 -1.35 4.42 -3.01
C SER A 43 -0.30 5.51 -3.18
N GLU A 44 0.43 5.46 -4.29
CA GLU A 44 1.32 6.54 -4.71
C GLU A 44 0.47 7.70 -5.25
N PRO A 45 0.69 8.95 -4.77
CA PRO A 45 -0.09 10.09 -5.22
C PRO A 45 0.22 10.45 -6.67
N GLY A 46 -0.83 10.57 -7.50
CA GLY A 46 -0.71 10.86 -8.94
C GLY A 46 -0.36 12.32 -9.29
N GLN A 47 -0.28 13.22 -8.31
CA GLN A 47 0.11 14.62 -8.55
C GLN A 47 1.58 14.80 -8.18
N GLY A 48 2.40 14.96 -9.22
CA GLY A 48 3.83 15.19 -9.09
C GLY A 48 4.18 16.39 -8.20
N THR A 49 5.41 16.35 -7.71
CA THR A 49 6.10 17.29 -6.80
C THR A 49 5.83 17.06 -5.32
N ASP A 50 6.58 16.13 -4.71
CA ASP A 50 7.39 16.38 -3.52
C ASP A 50 8.31 15.18 -3.23
N SER A 51 9.43 15.15 -3.97
CA SER A 51 10.78 14.59 -3.70
C SER A 51 11.01 13.37 -2.77
N GLY A 52 10.02 12.51 -2.62
CA GLY A 52 10.17 11.23 -1.92
C GLY A 52 10.58 10.08 -2.84
N PRO A 53 11.18 9.02 -2.30
CA PRO A 53 11.32 7.76 -3.02
C PRO A 53 9.94 7.22 -3.39
N SER A 54 9.79 6.56 -4.53
CA SER A 54 8.49 5.97 -4.92
C SER A 54 8.02 4.93 -3.91
N VAL A 55 6.70 4.69 -3.87
CA VAL A 55 6.11 3.65 -3.01
C VAL A 55 6.74 2.30 -3.31
N THR A 56 6.94 1.99 -4.59
CA THR A 56 7.62 0.77 -5.08
C THR A 56 8.97 0.55 -4.41
N ASN A 57 9.77 1.62 -4.32
CA ASN A 57 11.13 1.54 -3.77
C ASN A 57 11.14 1.48 -2.24
N ALA A 58 10.04 1.89 -1.60
CA ALA A 58 9.91 1.92 -0.14
C ALA A 58 8.93 0.85 0.39
N VAL A 59 8.33 0.02 -0.48
CA VAL A 59 7.19 -0.83 -0.11
C VAL A 59 7.54 -1.86 0.97
N GLU A 60 8.78 -2.36 1.00
CA GLU A 60 9.24 -3.28 2.06
C GLU A 60 9.28 -2.62 3.45
N VAL A 61 9.54 -1.32 3.50
CA VAL A 61 9.56 -0.52 4.73
C VAL A 61 8.14 -0.09 5.09
N ILE A 62 7.38 0.44 4.13
CA ILE A 62 5.99 0.87 4.34
C ILE A 62 5.15 -0.29 4.86
N ALA A 63 5.23 -1.47 4.23
CA ALA A 63 4.47 -2.63 4.66
C ALA A 63 4.85 -3.07 6.09
N ALA A 64 6.15 -3.09 6.42
CA ALA A 64 6.63 -3.40 7.76
C ALA A 64 6.12 -2.39 8.81
N GLU A 65 6.11 -1.10 8.48
CA GLU A 65 5.57 -0.05 9.35
C GLU A 65 4.06 -0.22 9.57
N VAL A 66 3.30 -0.52 8.51
CA VAL A 66 1.84 -0.70 8.58
C VAL A 66 1.46 -1.92 9.43
N VAL A 67 2.08 -3.09 9.18
CA VAL A 67 1.77 -4.29 9.98
C VAL A 67 2.16 -4.11 11.44
N THR A 68 3.28 -3.45 11.71
CA THR A 68 3.72 -3.17 13.08
C THR A 68 2.77 -2.20 13.77
N ARG A 69 2.35 -1.14 13.07
CA ARG A 69 1.47 -0.10 13.61
C ARG A 69 0.10 -0.63 14.00
N PHE A 70 -0.47 -1.53 13.20
CA PHE A 70 -1.82 -2.06 13.42
C PHE A 70 -1.83 -3.50 13.93
N ALA A 71 -0.68 -4.05 14.30
CA ALA A 71 -0.52 -5.45 14.74
C ALA A 71 -1.16 -6.45 13.76
N LEU A 72 -1.02 -6.22 12.45
CA LEU A 72 -1.60 -7.09 11.43
C LEU A 72 -0.77 -8.37 11.31
N PRO A 73 -1.40 -9.55 11.19
CA PRO A 73 -0.69 -10.79 10.90
C PRO A 73 -0.21 -10.76 9.45
N THR A 74 1.08 -10.50 9.21
CA THR A 74 1.64 -10.34 7.87
C THR A 74 1.35 -11.53 6.96
N SER A 75 1.42 -12.77 7.46
CA SER A 75 1.15 -14.00 6.69
C SER A 75 -0.28 -14.12 6.18
N GLU A 76 -1.21 -13.39 6.79
CA GLU A 76 -2.63 -13.36 6.43
C GLU A 76 -3.05 -11.98 5.90
N THR A 77 -2.09 -11.07 5.70
CA THR A 77 -2.30 -9.73 5.16
C THR A 77 -1.95 -9.71 3.68
N VAL A 78 -2.88 -9.23 2.85
CA VAL A 78 -2.67 -9.04 1.42
C VAL A 78 -2.27 -7.58 1.17
N PHE A 79 -1.19 -7.35 0.44
CA PHE A 79 -0.70 -6.01 0.13
C PHE A 79 -0.88 -5.67 -1.33
N PHE A 80 -1.44 -4.50 -1.62
CA PHE A 80 -1.48 -3.93 -2.95
C PHE A 80 -0.74 -2.61 -2.98
N GLU A 81 0.15 -2.49 -3.96
CA GLU A 81 0.61 -1.20 -4.44
C GLU A 81 -0.42 -0.67 -5.44
N HIS A 82 -0.73 0.61 -5.34
CA HIS A 82 -1.72 1.28 -6.17
C HIS A 82 -1.13 2.57 -6.72
N TYR A 83 -1.21 2.77 -8.04
CA TYR A 83 -0.78 4.00 -8.68
C TYR A 83 -2.00 4.80 -9.09
N GLU A 84 -2.26 5.85 -8.33
CA GLU A 84 -3.23 6.85 -8.77
C GLU A 84 -2.67 7.59 -9.98
N ARG A 85 -3.55 7.89 -10.93
CA ARG A 85 -3.19 8.67 -12.12
C ARG A 85 -3.63 10.10 -11.93
N ALA A 86 -2.83 11.04 -12.43
CA ALA A 86 -3.25 12.43 -12.51
C ALA A 86 -4.56 12.53 -13.32
N GLU A 87 -5.39 13.54 -13.04
CA GLU A 87 -6.63 13.74 -13.81
C GLU A 87 -6.36 13.83 -15.33
N GLN A 88 -5.24 14.43 -15.72
CA GLN A 88 -4.80 14.55 -17.10
C GLN A 88 -4.50 13.18 -17.72
N GLU A 89 -3.87 12.28 -16.98
CA GLU A 89 -3.55 10.92 -17.43
C GLU A 89 -4.82 10.07 -17.56
N LEU A 90 -5.73 10.17 -16.59
CA LEU A 90 -7.05 9.52 -16.68
C LEU A 90 -7.85 10.00 -17.90
N ARG A 91 -7.82 11.31 -18.19
CA ARG A 91 -8.45 11.88 -19.40
C ARG A 91 -7.79 11.40 -20.69
N ALA A 92 -6.50 11.11 -20.66
CA ALA A 92 -5.76 10.51 -21.76
C ALA A 92 -5.99 8.99 -21.88
N GLY A 93 -6.84 8.40 -21.03
CA GLY A 93 -7.16 6.97 -21.05
C GLY A 93 -6.09 6.09 -20.42
N ILE A 94 -5.14 6.66 -19.66
CA ILE A 94 -4.15 5.89 -18.92
C ILE A 94 -4.82 5.41 -17.63
N PRO A 95 -5.02 4.09 -17.43
CA PRO A 95 -5.70 3.58 -16.25
C PRO A 95 -4.79 3.65 -15.01
N GLU A 96 -5.43 3.71 -13.85
CA GLU A 96 -4.77 3.34 -12.59
C GLU A 96 -4.36 1.87 -12.62
N THR A 97 -3.32 1.54 -11.85
CA THR A 97 -2.78 0.17 -11.81
C THR A 97 -2.65 -0.30 -10.37
N PHE A 98 -2.91 -1.59 -10.17
CA PHE A 98 -2.67 -2.27 -8.90
C PHE A 98 -1.66 -3.38 -9.11
N ASP A 99 -0.81 -3.60 -8.12
CA ASP A 99 0.11 -4.73 -8.09
C ASP A 99 0.00 -5.40 -6.72
N LEU A 100 -0.29 -6.70 -6.71
CA LEU A 100 -0.16 -7.53 -5.53
C LEU A 100 1.32 -7.61 -5.15
N VAL A 101 1.64 -7.26 -3.92
CA VAL A 101 2.99 -7.30 -3.38
C VAL A 101 3.12 -8.46 -2.40
N THR A 102 4.13 -9.28 -2.61
CA THR A 102 4.55 -10.35 -1.69
C THR A 102 5.96 -10.07 -1.22
N PHE A 103 6.34 -10.60 -0.06
CA PHE A 103 7.63 -10.33 0.56
C PHE A 103 8.36 -11.62 0.92
N SER A 104 9.68 -11.57 0.96
CA SER A 104 10.51 -12.73 1.31
C SER A 104 10.46 -13.10 2.79
N ARG A 105 9.87 -12.26 3.66
CA ARG A 105 9.70 -12.52 5.10
C ARG A 105 8.24 -12.40 5.51
N THR A 106 7.89 -13.16 6.55
CA THR A 106 6.61 -13.11 7.25
C THR A 106 6.63 -12.12 8.40
N ASP A 107 7.79 -11.82 8.97
CA ASP A 107 7.90 -10.96 10.13
C ASP A 107 8.78 -9.75 9.83
N PRO A 108 8.42 -8.56 10.32
CA PRO A 108 9.27 -7.39 10.21
C PRO A 108 10.62 -7.61 10.89
N GLU A 109 11.72 -7.48 10.14
CA GLU A 109 13.09 -7.64 10.64
C GLU A 109 13.90 -6.36 10.40
N PRO A 110 14.77 -5.95 11.35
CA PRO A 110 15.71 -4.87 11.11
C PRO A 110 16.72 -5.24 10.01
N ARG A 111 16.87 -4.36 9.01
CA ARG A 111 17.84 -4.49 7.93
C ARG A 111 18.63 -3.19 7.76
N MET A 112 19.94 -3.34 7.51
CA MET A 112 20.80 -2.20 7.16
C MET A 112 20.62 -1.89 5.67
N LEU A 113 20.03 -0.73 5.35
CA LEU A 113 19.82 -0.23 4.00
C LEU A 113 20.41 1.17 3.88
N SER A 114 21.35 1.37 2.96
CA SER A 114 22.05 2.64 2.73
C SER A 114 22.55 3.33 4.01
N GLY A 115 23.11 2.53 4.94
CA GLY A 115 23.66 3.03 6.21
C GLY A 115 22.64 3.32 7.30
N ARG A 116 21.38 2.88 7.13
CA ARG A 116 20.30 3.04 8.11
C ARG A 116 19.70 1.70 8.49
N TRP A 117 19.39 1.54 9.78
CA TRP A 117 18.57 0.44 10.25
C TRP A 117 17.09 0.76 10.00
N LEU A 118 16.45 -0.02 9.15
CA LEU A 118 15.03 0.08 8.84
C LEU A 118 14.37 -1.28 9.12
N LEU A 119 13.13 -1.26 9.58
CA LEU A 119 12.33 -2.47 9.70
C LEU A 119 11.76 -2.80 8.31
N THR A 120 11.92 -4.03 7.83
CA THR A 120 11.40 -4.43 6.51
C THR A 120 10.81 -5.83 6.51
N LEU A 121 9.93 -6.12 5.55
CA LEU A 121 9.44 -7.48 5.26
C LEU A 121 10.36 -8.24 4.28
N GLY A 122 11.57 -7.74 4.04
CA GLY A 122 12.49 -8.28 3.05
C GLY A 122 12.08 -7.99 1.61
N THR A 123 12.71 -8.70 0.68
CA THR A 123 12.64 -8.39 -0.75
C THR A 123 11.20 -8.51 -1.28
N PRO A 124 10.64 -7.45 -1.88
CA PRO A 124 9.32 -7.47 -2.48
C PRO A 124 9.30 -8.20 -3.84
N SER A 125 8.13 -8.70 -4.22
CA SER A 125 7.83 -9.26 -5.54
C SER A 125 6.42 -8.87 -5.95
N TRP A 126 6.26 -8.43 -7.20
CA TRP A 126 5.01 -7.86 -7.71
C TRP A 126 4.33 -8.79 -8.70
N ARG A 127 3.00 -8.79 -8.66
CA ARG A 127 2.16 -9.37 -9.70
C ARG A 127 1.01 -8.41 -10.00
N HIS A 128 0.82 -8.10 -11.26
CA HIS A 128 -0.27 -7.22 -11.69
C HIS A 128 -1.64 -7.72 -11.22
N ALA A 129 -2.47 -6.78 -10.79
CA ALA A 129 -3.86 -6.98 -10.41
C ALA A 129 -4.73 -5.90 -11.07
N ASP A 130 -5.88 -6.31 -11.58
CA ASP A 130 -6.88 -5.36 -12.05
C ASP A 130 -7.73 -4.84 -10.89
N ARG A 131 -8.32 -3.65 -11.07
CA ARG A 131 -9.19 -3.02 -10.07
C ARG A 131 -10.36 -3.92 -9.63
N ALA A 132 -11.00 -4.63 -10.57
CA ALA A 132 -12.18 -5.42 -10.27
C ALA A 132 -11.84 -6.61 -9.35
N SER A 133 -10.66 -7.21 -9.53
CA SER A 133 -10.13 -8.25 -8.65
C SER A 133 -9.89 -7.72 -7.23
N VAL A 134 -9.32 -6.51 -7.09
CA VAL A 134 -9.12 -5.89 -5.77
C VAL A 134 -10.46 -5.53 -5.12
N GLU A 135 -11.38 -4.92 -5.86
CA GLU A 135 -12.73 -4.55 -5.39
C GLU A 135 -13.55 -5.77 -4.97
N THR A 136 -13.43 -6.88 -5.71
CA THR A 136 -14.05 -8.17 -5.35
C THR A 136 -13.51 -8.67 -4.02
N LEU A 137 -12.18 -8.60 -3.81
CA LEU A 137 -11.56 -9.05 -2.57
C LEU A 137 -11.99 -8.21 -1.35
N ILE A 138 -12.05 -6.88 -1.49
CA ILE A 138 -12.48 -6.01 -0.39
C ILE A 138 -14.01 -5.96 -0.24
N GLY A 139 -14.75 -6.36 -1.27
CA GLY A 139 -16.22 -6.38 -1.30
C GLY A 139 -16.87 -5.01 -1.47
N GLN A 140 -16.13 -4.02 -1.98
CA GLN A 140 -16.59 -2.64 -2.15
C GLN A 140 -15.74 -1.89 -3.19
N THR A 141 -16.25 -0.78 -3.71
CA THR A 141 -15.53 0.06 -4.68
C THR A 141 -14.39 0.83 -4.03
N ILE A 142 -13.28 0.97 -4.73
CA ILE A 142 -12.13 1.77 -4.26
C ILE A 142 -12.42 3.25 -4.54
N GLU A 143 -12.50 4.06 -3.50
CA GLU A 143 -12.60 5.52 -3.65
C GLU A 143 -11.25 6.11 -4.03
N THR A 144 -11.14 6.62 -5.26
CA THR A 144 -10.02 7.49 -5.65
C THR A 144 -10.24 8.88 -5.05
N GLU A 145 -9.17 9.65 -4.83
CA GLU A 145 -9.28 11.06 -4.39
C GLU A 145 -9.97 11.92 -5.47
N ARG A 146 -11.29 11.77 -5.65
CA ARG A 146 -12.09 12.84 -6.22
C ARG A 146 -12.14 13.89 -5.13
N ARG A 147 -11.57 15.07 -5.41
CA ARG A 147 -11.62 16.27 -4.54
C ARG A 147 -12.81 16.18 -3.58
N ARG A 148 -12.55 16.09 -2.27
CA ARG A 148 -13.49 16.65 -1.31
C ARG A 148 -13.65 18.11 -1.74
N LYS A 149 -14.73 18.39 -2.46
CA LYS A 149 -15.10 19.76 -2.81
C LYS A 149 -15.36 20.43 -1.46
N PRO A 150 -14.70 21.57 -1.17
CA PRO A 150 -14.98 22.30 0.06
C PRO A 150 -16.46 22.72 0.13
#